data_AF-A0A483A9I9-F1
#
_entry.id   AF-A0A483A9I9-F1
#
_cell.length_a   1.000
_cell.length_b   1.000
_cell.length_c   1.000
_cell.angle_alpha   90.00
_cell.angle_beta   90.00
_cell.angle_gamma   90.00
#
_symmetry.space_group_name_H-M   'P 1'
#
loop_
_entity.id
_entity.type
_entity.pdbx_description
1 polymer ?
#
loop_
_entity_poly.entity_id
_entity_poly.type
_entity_poly.pdbx_seq_one_letter_code
_entity_poly.pdbx_strand_id
1 'polypeptide(L)'
;MGFKYLNKEQDIFDGDDGEDVYANEEQLQARLAYFEAQLAGLSENSPVEERIKNLLEIGRIQVERYKGADAWEKAFTAFTLAQEDELWELAVEACDVMFLSEGPDALVALGHALWLGITFPIDPEITVAMLQHLVEESPEEADTRAVAATVAYYITSMRCGEDDDLTFFTSQMLASVADKHSHVTDQSTFDLWRRTLELDKPEVFLKKLSGAIDQLVDGKWWVERDKIRAKLDNETTH
;
A
#
# COMPACT_ATOMS: atom_id res chain seq x y z
N MET A 1 -13.93 -10.75 9.63
CA MET A 1 -13.04 -11.48 8.69
C MET A 1 -11.64 -10.90 8.86
N GLY A 2 -10.55 -11.64 8.67
CA GLY A 2 -9.19 -11.06 8.79
C GLY A 2 -8.83 -10.31 7.51
N PHE A 3 -8.27 -9.11 7.61
CA PHE A 3 -7.66 -8.38 6.49
C PHE A 3 -6.26 -8.96 6.25
N LYS A 4 -5.95 -9.35 5.01
CA LYS A 4 -4.66 -9.90 4.58
C LYS A 4 -3.52 -8.88 4.68
N TYR A 5 -3.76 -7.60 4.40
CA TYR A 5 -2.75 -6.56 4.26
C TYR A 5 -2.71 -5.56 5.43
N LEU A 6 -3.74 -5.54 6.30
CA LEU A 6 -3.88 -4.51 7.37
C LEU A 6 -3.62 -5.04 8.78
N ASN A 7 -3.78 -6.35 9.00
CA ASN A 7 -3.59 -6.96 10.31
C ASN A 7 -2.15 -7.43 10.50
N LYS A 8 -1.22 -6.50 10.72
CA LYS A 8 0.14 -6.85 11.21
C LYS A 8 0.11 -7.40 12.66
N GLU A 9 -0.98 -7.19 13.42
CA GLU A 9 -1.16 -7.75 14.76
C GLU A 9 -1.75 -9.18 14.79
N GLN A 10 -2.05 -9.77 13.63
CA GLN A 10 -2.18 -11.23 13.50
C GLN A 10 -0.89 -11.82 12.91
N ASP A 11 0.25 -11.38 13.43
CA ASP A 11 1.42 -12.26 13.46
C ASP A 11 1.02 -13.50 14.25
N ILE A 12 0.95 -14.62 13.55
CA ILE A 12 0.72 -15.97 14.07
C ILE A 12 1.91 -16.46 14.93
N PHE A 13 2.83 -15.56 15.30
CA PHE A 13 4.06 -15.88 16.01
C PHE A 13 4.36 -14.85 17.11
N ASP A 14 3.53 -14.84 18.14
CA ASP A 14 3.93 -14.38 19.48
C ASP A 14 4.91 -15.44 20.04
N GLY A 15 6.15 -15.41 19.54
CA GLY A 15 7.22 -16.35 19.86
C GLY A 15 8.20 -15.76 20.86
N ASP A 16 7.79 -15.72 22.14
CA ASP A 16 8.69 -15.52 23.27
C ASP A 16 9.40 -16.84 23.58
N ASP A 17 10.33 -17.27 22.71
CA ASP A 17 11.41 -18.20 23.07
C ASP A 17 12.44 -18.32 21.93
N GLY A 18 13.72 -18.37 22.28
CA GLY A 18 14.83 -18.44 21.31
C GLY A 18 14.84 -19.70 20.42
N GLU A 19 13.97 -20.69 20.66
CA GLU A 19 13.73 -21.83 19.77
C GLU A 19 12.75 -21.50 18.61
N ASP A 20 11.79 -20.59 18.81
CA ASP A 20 10.80 -20.19 17.80
C ASP A 20 11.42 -19.38 16.66
N VAL A 21 12.49 -18.61 16.96
CA VAL A 21 13.23 -17.84 15.95
C VAL A 21 13.90 -18.75 14.92
N TYR A 22 14.46 -19.90 15.34
CA TYR A 22 15.10 -20.84 14.42
C TYR A 22 14.07 -21.64 13.60
N ALA A 23 12.94 -22.00 14.21
CA ALA A 23 11.84 -22.67 13.50
C ALA A 23 11.25 -21.77 12.41
N ASN A 24 11.19 -20.46 12.64
CA ASN A 24 10.75 -19.48 11.66
C ASN A 24 11.71 -19.38 10.45
N GLU A 25 13.03 -19.31 10.68
CA GLU A 25 14.01 -19.19 9.58
C GLU A 25 14.03 -20.42 8.66
N GLU A 26 13.93 -21.64 9.18
CA GLU A 26 13.85 -22.85 8.34
C GLU A 26 12.58 -22.87 7.47
N GLN A 27 11.44 -22.43 8.03
CA GLN A 27 10.19 -22.32 7.29
C GLN A 27 10.26 -21.26 6.19
N LEU A 28 10.84 -20.09 6.49
CA LEU A 28 11.06 -19.03 5.50
C LEU A 28 12.00 -19.48 4.39
N GLN A 29 13.06 -20.21 4.72
CA GLN A 29 13.98 -20.75 3.72
C GLN A 29 13.31 -21.81 2.83
N ALA A 30 12.46 -22.68 3.39
CA ALA A 30 11.70 -23.65 2.61
C ALA A 30 10.68 -22.98 1.67
N ARG A 31 9.96 -21.95 2.15
CA ARG A 31 9.04 -21.15 1.32
C ARG A 31 9.79 -20.41 0.21
N LEU A 32 10.95 -19.82 0.53
CA LEU A 32 11.80 -19.14 -0.45
C LEU A 32 12.21 -20.11 -1.57
N ALA A 33 12.78 -21.26 -1.20
CA ALA A 33 13.22 -22.28 -2.16
C ALA A 33 12.06 -22.80 -3.03
N TYR A 34 10.85 -22.91 -2.46
CA TYR A 34 9.66 -23.28 -3.21
C TYR A 34 9.35 -22.25 -4.31
N PHE A 35 9.24 -20.96 -3.97
CA PHE A 35 8.92 -19.93 -4.97
C PHE A 35 10.06 -19.67 -5.96
N GLU A 36 11.32 -19.80 -5.54
CA GLU A 36 12.47 -19.76 -6.46
C GLU A 36 12.42 -20.91 -7.48
N ALA A 37 12.05 -22.12 -7.05
CA ALA A 37 11.89 -23.26 -7.95
C ALA A 37 10.71 -23.08 -8.91
N GLN A 38 9.58 -22.53 -8.43
CA GLN A 38 8.45 -22.18 -9.29
C GLN A 38 8.87 -21.16 -10.35
N LEU A 39 9.53 -20.07 -9.94
CA LEU A 39 10.02 -19.02 -10.84
C LEU A 39 10.98 -19.57 -11.90
N ALA A 40 11.91 -20.43 -11.50
CA ALA A 40 12.87 -21.07 -12.41
C ALA A 40 12.21 -22.07 -13.38
N GLY A 41 11.07 -22.65 -13.00
CA GLY A 41 10.28 -23.56 -13.83
C GLY A 41 9.38 -22.87 -14.86
N LEU A 42 9.17 -21.55 -14.75
CA LEU A 42 8.32 -20.81 -15.68
C LEU A 42 8.96 -20.67 -17.07
N SER A 43 8.23 -21.09 -18.10
CA SER A 43 8.64 -20.92 -19.49
C SER A 43 8.39 -19.48 -20.00
N GLU A 44 8.92 -19.14 -21.17
CA GLU A 44 8.62 -17.86 -21.84
C GLU A 44 7.14 -17.71 -22.23
N ASN A 45 6.42 -18.83 -22.38
CA ASN A 45 4.99 -18.83 -22.71
C ASN A 45 4.08 -18.75 -21.48
N SER A 46 4.64 -18.84 -20.27
CA SER A 46 3.85 -18.71 -19.04
C SER A 46 3.30 -17.28 -18.92
N PRO A 47 2.07 -17.10 -18.42
CA PRO A 47 1.53 -15.77 -18.16
C PRO A 47 2.50 -14.94 -17.30
N VAL A 48 2.73 -13.70 -17.70
CA VAL A 48 3.61 -12.76 -16.97
C VAL A 48 3.20 -12.61 -15.50
N GLU A 49 1.89 -12.67 -15.23
CA GLU A 49 1.28 -12.57 -13.92
C GLU A 49 1.83 -13.64 -12.95
N GLU A 50 2.04 -14.87 -13.43
CA GLU A 50 2.62 -15.95 -12.62
C GLU A 50 4.06 -15.62 -12.20
N ARG A 51 4.83 -15.03 -13.12
CA ARG A 51 6.21 -14.60 -12.84
C ARG A 51 6.23 -13.49 -11.80
N ILE A 52 5.37 -12.49 -11.96
CA ILE A 52 5.24 -11.37 -11.02
C ILE A 52 4.85 -11.88 -9.64
N LYS A 53 3.83 -12.73 -9.52
CA LYS A 53 3.39 -13.29 -8.23
C LYS A 53 4.51 -14.05 -7.52
N ASN A 54 5.28 -14.88 -8.23
CA ASN A 54 6.43 -15.57 -7.63
C ASN A 54 7.51 -14.58 -7.16
N LEU A 55 7.82 -13.54 -7.94
CA LEU A 55 8.77 -12.50 -7.54
C LEU A 55 8.30 -11.74 -6.28
N LEU A 56 7.01 -11.45 -6.17
CA LEU A 56 6.43 -10.78 -5.00
C LEU A 56 6.52 -11.66 -3.74
N GLU A 57 6.18 -12.95 -3.84
CA GLU A 57 6.29 -13.87 -2.71
C GLU A 57 7.75 -14.03 -2.25
N ILE A 58 8.69 -14.16 -3.19
CA ILE A 58 10.13 -14.14 -2.88
C ILE A 58 10.50 -12.84 -2.17
N GLY A 59 10.07 -11.69 -2.71
CA GLY A 59 10.37 -10.38 -2.14
C GLY A 59 9.86 -10.22 -0.71
N ARG A 60 8.61 -10.62 -0.42
CA ARG A 60 8.01 -10.61 0.93
C ARG A 60 8.79 -11.45 1.91
N ILE A 61 9.12 -12.69 1.53
CA ILE A 61 9.93 -13.58 2.36
C ILE A 61 11.31 -12.96 2.64
N GLN A 62 11.91 -12.28 1.66
CA GLN A 62 13.18 -11.59 1.86
C GLN A 62 13.05 -10.36 2.78
N VAL A 63 11.93 -9.64 2.78
CA VAL A 63 11.64 -8.61 3.78
C VAL A 63 11.58 -9.22 5.17
N GLU A 64 10.80 -10.30 5.36
CA GLU A 64 10.68 -11.02 6.65
C GLU A 64 12.05 -11.53 7.15
N ARG A 65 12.95 -11.90 6.24
CA ARG A 65 14.31 -12.37 6.54
C ARG A 65 15.36 -11.26 6.68
N TYR A 66 14.94 -9.99 6.69
CA TYR A 66 15.84 -8.82 6.75
C TYR A 66 16.87 -8.78 5.62
N LYS A 67 16.48 -9.23 4.42
CA LYS A 67 17.27 -9.21 3.17
C LYS A 67 16.75 -8.12 2.24
N GLY A 68 16.76 -6.87 2.70
CA GLY A 68 16.18 -5.72 1.99
C GLY A 68 16.69 -5.54 0.56
N ALA A 69 18.00 -5.73 0.32
CA ALA A 69 18.56 -5.61 -1.04
C ALA A 69 17.99 -6.67 -2.02
N ASP A 70 17.85 -7.92 -1.56
CA ASP A 70 17.29 -9.00 -2.38
C ASP A 70 15.78 -8.77 -2.60
N ALA A 71 15.05 -8.36 -1.56
CA ALA A 71 13.64 -8.00 -1.65
C ALA A 71 13.41 -6.87 -2.67
N TRP A 72 14.20 -5.81 -2.58
CA TRP A 72 14.15 -4.67 -3.50
C TRP A 72 14.35 -5.10 -4.95
N GLU A 73 15.37 -5.91 -5.24
CA GLU A 73 15.66 -6.37 -6.61
C GLU A 73 14.48 -7.14 -7.22
N LYS A 74 13.89 -8.07 -6.44
CA LYS A 74 12.76 -8.89 -6.90
C LYS A 74 11.50 -8.05 -7.08
N ALA A 75 11.22 -7.17 -6.14
CA ALA A 75 10.06 -6.29 -6.21
C ALA A 75 10.18 -5.25 -7.33
N PHE A 76 11.36 -4.68 -7.57
CA PHE A 76 11.58 -3.76 -8.69
C PHE A 76 11.40 -4.45 -10.06
N THR A 77 11.87 -5.70 -10.15
CA THR A 77 11.64 -6.54 -11.34
C THR A 77 10.14 -6.81 -11.54
N ALA A 78 9.43 -7.21 -10.46
CA ALA A 78 8.00 -7.43 -10.47
C ALA A 78 7.23 -6.17 -10.91
N PHE A 79 7.59 -5.00 -10.36
CA PHE A 79 7.01 -3.72 -10.70
C PHE A 79 7.19 -3.37 -12.18
N THR A 80 8.40 -3.58 -12.73
CA THR A 80 8.71 -3.30 -14.14
C THR A 80 7.85 -4.14 -15.07
N LEU A 81 7.72 -5.44 -14.80
CA LEU A 81 6.84 -6.32 -15.58
C LEU A 81 5.36 -5.92 -15.42
N ALA A 82 4.92 -5.62 -14.20
CA ALA A 82 3.54 -5.27 -13.93
C ALA A 82 3.12 -3.97 -14.61
N GLN A 83 3.97 -2.95 -14.66
CA GLN A 83 3.64 -1.70 -15.37
C GLN A 83 3.62 -1.87 -16.89
N GLU A 84 4.46 -2.75 -17.45
CA GLU A 84 4.52 -3.01 -18.91
C GLU A 84 3.23 -3.65 -19.41
N ASP A 85 2.67 -4.57 -18.63
CA ASP A 85 1.41 -5.26 -18.92
C ASP A 85 0.18 -4.63 -18.24
N GLU A 86 0.34 -3.43 -17.66
CA GLU A 86 -0.71 -2.67 -16.97
C GLU A 86 -1.45 -3.45 -15.86
N LEU A 87 -0.75 -4.37 -15.18
CA LEU A 87 -1.23 -5.13 -14.04
C LEU A 87 -1.12 -4.29 -12.75
N TRP A 88 -1.93 -3.24 -12.65
CA TRP A 88 -1.79 -2.18 -11.65
C TRP A 88 -1.87 -2.65 -10.19
N GLU A 89 -2.69 -3.66 -9.88
CA GLU A 89 -2.76 -4.23 -8.53
C GLU A 89 -1.41 -4.85 -8.12
N LEU A 90 -0.82 -5.67 -9.00
CA LEU A 90 0.49 -6.27 -8.77
C LEU A 90 1.62 -5.23 -8.77
N ALA A 91 1.47 -4.15 -9.53
CA ALA A 91 2.42 -3.03 -9.48
C ALA A 91 2.39 -2.33 -8.11
N VAL A 92 1.20 -2.15 -7.51
CA VAL A 92 1.06 -1.61 -6.14
C VAL A 92 1.67 -2.56 -5.12
N GLU A 93 1.37 -3.86 -5.20
CA GLU A 93 1.99 -4.87 -4.32
C GLU A 93 3.52 -4.91 -4.45
N ALA A 94 4.06 -4.70 -5.64
CA ALA A 94 5.50 -4.61 -5.85
C ALA A 94 6.10 -3.34 -5.19
N CYS A 95 5.42 -2.21 -5.31
CA CYS A 95 5.82 -0.98 -4.64
C CYS A 95 5.79 -1.10 -3.11
N ASP A 96 4.82 -1.83 -2.57
CA ASP A 96 4.75 -2.12 -1.13
C ASP A 96 5.95 -2.93 -0.65
N VAL A 97 6.30 -4.02 -1.35
CA VAL A 97 7.49 -4.81 -1.00
C VAL A 97 8.78 -3.98 -1.11
N MET A 98 8.89 -3.10 -2.11
CA MET A 98 10.01 -2.16 -2.21
C MET A 98 10.06 -1.19 -1.03
N PHE A 99 8.93 -0.64 -0.61
CA PHE A 99 8.83 0.22 0.56
C PHE A 99 9.28 -0.51 1.84
N LEU A 100 8.72 -1.69 2.09
CA LEU A 100 9.02 -2.51 3.28
C LEU A 100 10.45 -3.06 3.30
N SER A 101 11.13 -3.12 2.15
CA SER A 101 12.54 -3.53 2.09
C SER A 101 13.53 -2.46 2.60
N GLU A 102 13.05 -1.25 2.93
CA GLU A 102 13.85 -0.11 3.36
C GLU A 102 14.98 0.26 2.36
N GLY A 103 14.75 0.00 1.07
CA GLY A 103 15.69 0.30 0.00
C GLY A 103 15.89 1.81 -0.24
N PRO A 104 16.84 2.19 -1.13
CA PRO A 104 17.29 3.57 -1.31
C PRO A 104 16.20 4.55 -1.76
N ASP A 105 15.14 4.05 -2.40
CA ASP A 105 14.01 4.83 -2.90
C ASP A 105 12.68 4.31 -2.32
N ALA A 106 12.67 3.78 -1.09
CA ALA A 106 11.48 3.21 -0.43
C ALA A 106 10.27 4.18 -0.40
N LEU A 107 10.49 5.44 -0.04
CA LEU A 107 9.43 6.46 -0.05
C LEU A 107 8.93 6.79 -1.46
N VAL A 108 9.81 6.72 -2.46
CA VAL A 108 9.41 6.86 -3.87
C VAL A 108 8.50 5.71 -4.27
N ALA A 109 8.82 4.48 -3.84
CA ALA A 109 7.97 3.31 -4.06
C ALA A 109 6.59 3.49 -3.41
N LEU A 110 6.53 3.95 -2.16
CA LEU A 110 5.25 4.26 -1.49
C LEU A 110 4.43 5.30 -2.26
N GLY A 111 5.08 6.36 -2.77
CA GLY A 111 4.43 7.36 -3.60
C GLY A 111 3.80 6.77 -4.88
N HIS A 112 4.47 5.80 -5.52
CA HIS A 112 3.91 5.06 -6.66
C HIS A 112 2.74 4.18 -6.23
N ALA A 113 2.87 3.44 -5.14
CA ALA A 113 1.84 2.56 -4.61
C ALA A 113 0.54 3.33 -4.34
N LEU A 114 0.65 4.48 -3.66
CA LEU A 114 -0.46 5.39 -3.39
C LEU A 114 -1.09 5.92 -4.67
N TRP A 115 -0.28 6.44 -5.60
CA TRP A 115 -0.82 7.01 -6.83
C TRP A 115 -1.58 5.96 -7.66
N LEU A 116 -1.00 4.77 -7.83
CA LEU A 116 -1.61 3.68 -8.59
C LEU A 116 -2.86 3.12 -7.88
N GLY A 117 -2.80 2.85 -6.58
CA GLY A 117 -3.93 2.27 -5.84
C GLY A 117 -5.16 3.18 -5.78
N ILE A 118 -4.94 4.49 -5.77
CA ILE A 118 -6.02 5.49 -5.83
C ILE A 118 -6.56 5.64 -7.26
N THR A 119 -5.67 5.66 -8.26
CA THR A 119 -6.03 5.90 -9.66
C THR A 119 -6.83 4.75 -10.26
N PHE A 120 -6.47 3.50 -9.94
CA PHE A 120 -7.10 2.31 -10.51
C PHE A 120 -8.04 1.61 -9.52
N PRO A 121 -9.11 0.97 -9.99
CA PRO A 121 -10.05 0.23 -9.16
C PRO A 121 -9.49 -1.17 -8.77
N ILE A 122 -8.35 -1.18 -8.09
CA ILE A 122 -7.77 -2.40 -7.49
C ILE A 122 -8.48 -2.75 -6.17
N ASP A 123 -8.12 -3.89 -5.57
CA ASP A 123 -8.57 -4.27 -4.24
C ASP A 123 -8.43 -3.09 -3.25
N PRO A 124 -9.55 -2.59 -2.68
CA PRO A 124 -9.54 -1.49 -1.73
C PRO A 124 -8.67 -1.78 -0.50
N GLU A 125 -8.51 -3.03 -0.08
CA GLU A 125 -7.69 -3.39 1.08
C GLU A 125 -6.21 -3.03 0.87
N ILE A 126 -5.69 -3.30 -0.33
CA ILE A 126 -4.31 -2.95 -0.72
C ILE A 126 -4.17 -1.42 -0.74
N THR A 127 -5.17 -0.71 -1.26
CA THR A 127 -5.16 0.77 -1.28
C THR A 127 -5.14 1.35 0.14
N VAL A 128 -5.92 0.76 1.05
CA VAL A 128 -5.93 1.16 2.47
C VAL A 128 -4.59 0.89 3.13
N ALA A 129 -3.94 -0.24 2.83
CA ALA A 129 -2.62 -0.56 3.39
C ALA A 129 -1.57 0.50 3.02
N MET A 130 -1.61 1.00 1.77
CA MET A 130 -0.69 2.06 1.34
C MET A 130 -0.97 3.38 2.05
N LEU A 131 -2.24 3.72 2.25
CA LEU A 131 -2.65 4.92 3.00
C LEU A 131 -2.30 4.81 4.48
N GLN A 132 -2.37 3.60 5.05
CA GLN A 132 -1.94 3.33 6.41
C GLN A 132 -0.43 3.54 6.55
N HIS A 133 0.40 3.08 5.61
CA HIS A 133 1.83 3.40 5.61
C HIS A 133 2.09 4.90 5.57
N LEU A 134 1.35 5.66 4.75
CA LEU A 134 1.48 7.12 4.76
C LEU A 134 1.10 7.75 6.11
N VAL A 135 0.06 7.22 6.77
CA VAL A 135 -0.29 7.65 8.13
C VAL A 135 0.86 7.35 9.08
N GLU A 136 1.39 6.13 9.08
CA GLU A 136 2.45 5.66 9.98
C GLU A 136 3.77 6.41 9.80
N GLU A 137 4.18 6.67 8.56
CA GLU A 137 5.42 7.39 8.22
C GLU A 137 5.36 8.90 8.48
N SER A 138 4.15 9.45 8.68
CA SER A 138 3.97 10.89 8.91
C SER A 138 4.00 11.24 10.41
N PRO A 139 4.55 12.40 10.83
CA PRO A 139 4.48 12.87 12.21
C PRO A 139 3.04 12.96 12.74
N GLU A 140 2.80 12.62 14.00
CA GLU A 140 1.43 12.50 14.58
C GLU A 140 0.55 13.74 14.37
N GLU A 141 1.14 14.93 14.46
CA GLU A 141 0.46 16.23 14.31
C GLU A 141 0.39 16.74 12.85
N ALA A 142 0.85 15.94 11.88
CA ALA A 142 0.87 16.35 10.48
C ALA A 142 -0.51 16.20 9.82
N ASP A 143 -0.97 17.25 9.12
CA ASP A 143 -2.20 17.23 8.33
C ASP A 143 -2.23 16.11 7.28
N THR A 144 -1.06 15.66 6.79
CA THR A 144 -0.94 14.53 5.86
C THR A 144 -1.57 13.26 6.41
N ARG A 145 -1.49 12.99 7.72
CA ARG A 145 -2.14 11.84 8.37
C ARG A 145 -3.65 11.93 8.28
N ALA A 146 -4.18 13.12 8.62
CA ALA A 146 -5.61 13.39 8.59
C ALA A 146 -6.17 13.24 7.18
N VAL A 147 -5.44 13.76 6.19
CA VAL A 147 -5.76 13.63 4.77
C VAL A 147 -5.72 12.17 4.31
N ALA A 148 -4.65 11.42 4.61
CA ALA A 148 -4.51 10.02 4.22
C ALA A 148 -5.63 9.14 4.81
N ALA A 149 -5.93 9.29 6.10
CA ALA A 149 -7.01 8.55 6.74
C ALA A 149 -8.40 8.92 6.19
N THR A 150 -8.62 10.20 5.87
CA THR A 150 -9.86 10.64 5.22
C THR A 150 -10.01 10.03 3.83
N VAL A 151 -8.92 9.96 3.05
CA VAL A 151 -8.95 9.34 1.72
C VAL A 151 -9.20 7.84 1.82
N ALA A 152 -8.64 7.15 2.82
CA ALA A 152 -8.90 5.73 3.03
C ALA A 152 -10.39 5.49 3.27
N TYR A 153 -11.00 6.24 4.18
CA TYR A 153 -12.43 6.18 4.46
C TYR A 153 -13.29 6.54 3.24
N TYR A 154 -12.89 7.56 2.48
CA TYR A 154 -13.58 7.96 1.25
C TYR A 154 -13.56 6.85 0.19
N ILE A 155 -12.39 6.24 -0.06
CA ILE A 155 -12.24 5.19 -1.07
C ILE A 155 -13.05 3.95 -0.71
N THR A 156 -13.00 3.49 0.54
CA THR A 156 -13.76 2.31 1.00
C THR A 156 -15.26 2.56 0.96
N SER A 157 -15.73 3.74 1.37
CA SER A 157 -17.13 4.14 1.25
C SER A 157 -17.62 4.09 -0.21
N MET A 158 -16.76 4.45 -1.17
CA MET A 158 -17.08 4.45 -2.59
C MET A 158 -16.96 3.08 -3.27
N ARG A 159 -15.94 2.28 -2.91
CA ARG A 159 -15.63 1.00 -3.58
C ARG A 159 -16.30 -0.21 -2.91
N CYS A 160 -16.46 -0.18 -1.59
CA CYS A 160 -17.04 -1.28 -0.80
C CYS A 160 -18.49 -0.98 -0.37
N GLY A 161 -18.76 0.26 0.03
CA GLY A 161 -20.04 0.71 0.58
C GLY A 161 -19.97 1.03 2.08
N GLU A 162 -20.99 1.71 2.61
CA GLU A 162 -20.99 2.25 3.98
C GLU A 162 -21.01 1.15 5.06
N ASP A 163 -21.69 0.04 4.81
CA ASP A 163 -21.89 -1.07 5.78
C ASP A 163 -20.77 -2.13 5.74
N ASP A 164 -19.69 -1.89 4.99
CA ASP A 164 -18.59 -2.85 4.82
C ASP A 164 -17.58 -2.82 5.99
N ASP A 165 -17.03 -3.99 6.34
CA ASP A 165 -16.05 -4.14 7.42
C ASP A 165 -14.80 -3.27 7.20
N LEU A 166 -14.34 -3.11 5.95
CA LEU A 166 -13.17 -2.29 5.61
C LEU A 166 -13.49 -0.78 5.71
N THR A 167 -14.72 -0.39 5.37
CA THR A 167 -15.21 0.98 5.59
C THR A 167 -15.28 1.30 7.08
N PHE A 168 -15.75 0.36 7.90
CA PHE A 168 -15.72 0.50 9.35
C PHE A 168 -14.29 0.61 9.89
N PHE A 169 -13.37 -0.26 9.45
CA PHE A 169 -11.96 -0.20 9.84
C PHE A 169 -11.34 1.18 9.53
N THR A 170 -11.52 1.67 8.31
CA THR A 170 -10.98 2.99 7.91
C THR A 170 -11.63 4.16 8.67
N SER A 171 -12.89 4.04 9.09
CA SER A 171 -13.53 5.02 9.97
C SER A 171 -12.88 5.05 11.36
N GLN A 172 -12.48 3.89 11.90
CA GLN A 172 -11.77 3.80 13.18
C GLN A 172 -10.36 4.36 13.05
N MET A 173 -9.67 4.09 11.94
CA MET A 173 -8.37 4.71 11.63
C MET A 173 -8.47 6.24 11.60
N LEU A 174 -9.49 6.80 10.95
CA LEU A 174 -9.73 8.24 10.92
C LEU A 174 -10.00 8.83 12.31
N ALA A 175 -10.80 8.15 13.14
CA ALA A 175 -11.04 8.57 14.51
C ALA A 175 -9.76 8.56 15.36
N SER A 176 -8.93 7.53 15.23
CA SER A 176 -7.64 7.44 15.91
C SER A 176 -6.68 8.56 15.49
N VAL A 177 -6.64 8.89 14.20
CA VAL A 177 -5.84 10.01 13.69
C VAL A 177 -6.35 11.34 14.24
N ALA A 178 -7.67 11.55 14.31
CA ALA A 178 -8.25 12.79 14.86
C ALA A 178 -7.89 12.99 16.34
N ASP A 179 -7.89 11.92 17.15
CA ASP A 179 -7.45 11.96 18.55
C ASP A 179 -5.96 12.32 18.66
N LYS A 180 -5.09 11.66 17.87
CA LYS A 180 -3.64 11.92 17.90
C LYS A 180 -3.23 13.29 17.35
N HIS A 181 -3.94 13.81 16.35
CA HIS A 181 -3.64 15.08 15.66
C HIS A 181 -4.20 16.32 16.37
N SER A 182 -5.28 16.17 17.15
CA SER A 182 -5.98 17.34 17.71
C SER A 182 -6.75 17.05 19.02
N HIS A 183 -6.52 15.91 19.66
CA HIS A 183 -7.22 15.48 20.88
C HIS A 183 -8.75 15.52 20.74
N VAL A 184 -9.25 15.09 19.58
CA VAL A 184 -10.67 15.03 19.28
C VAL A 184 -11.31 13.88 20.07
N THR A 185 -12.23 14.20 20.98
CA THR A 185 -12.80 13.23 21.93
C THR A 185 -14.32 13.06 21.81
N ASP A 186 -15.00 13.85 20.96
CA ASP A 186 -16.45 13.78 20.77
C ASP A 186 -16.87 14.15 19.33
N GLN A 187 -18.12 13.86 18.98
CA GLN A 187 -18.64 14.08 17.63
C GLN A 187 -18.63 15.56 17.21
N SER A 188 -18.91 16.49 18.13
CA SER A 188 -18.97 17.91 17.79
C SER A 188 -17.58 18.46 17.48
N THR A 189 -16.58 18.04 18.26
CA THR A 189 -15.17 18.37 17.99
C THR A 189 -14.65 17.69 16.73
N PHE A 190 -15.08 16.47 16.43
CA PHE A 190 -14.76 15.77 15.19
C PHE A 190 -15.31 16.50 13.96
N ASP A 191 -16.58 16.91 13.98
CA ASP A 191 -17.20 17.65 12.88
C ASP A 191 -16.53 19.01 12.65
N LEU A 192 -16.07 19.66 13.73
CA LEU A 192 -15.32 20.91 13.63
C LEU A 192 -13.92 20.69 13.06
N TRP A 193 -13.20 19.66 13.53
CA TRP A 193 -11.88 19.27 13.04
C TRP A 193 -11.93 18.95 11.54
N ARG A 194 -12.91 18.14 11.12
CA ARG A 194 -13.13 17.79 9.71
C ARG A 194 -13.35 19.02 8.83
N ARG A 195 -14.19 19.95 9.26
CA ARG A 195 -14.46 21.21 8.52
C ARG A 195 -13.26 22.15 8.50
N THR A 196 -12.52 22.23 9.60
CA THR A 196 -11.34 23.11 9.73
C THR A 196 -10.22 22.66 8.77
N LEU A 197 -10.02 21.35 8.65
CA LEU A 197 -9.04 20.76 7.73
C LEU A 197 -9.57 20.54 6.31
N GLU A 198 -10.85 20.88 6.05
CA GLU A 198 -11.55 20.66 4.78
C GLU A 198 -11.58 19.20 4.32
N LEU A 199 -11.69 18.27 5.28
CA LEU A 199 -11.76 16.81 5.08
C LEU A 199 -13.20 16.36 4.71
N ASP A 200 -14.13 17.28 4.60
CA ASP A 200 -15.51 17.09 4.12
C ASP A 200 -15.65 17.37 2.61
N LYS A 201 -14.58 17.83 1.94
CA LYS A 201 -14.58 18.21 0.52
C LYS A 201 -13.58 17.35 -0.27
N PRO A 202 -14.04 16.32 -1.01
CA PRO A 202 -13.17 15.46 -1.80
C PRO A 202 -12.20 16.19 -2.73
N GLU A 203 -12.67 17.22 -3.42
CA GLU A 203 -11.86 18.04 -4.32
C GLU A 203 -10.70 18.77 -3.61
N VAL A 204 -10.82 19.01 -2.31
CA VAL A 204 -9.77 19.65 -1.50
C VAL A 204 -8.81 18.61 -0.96
N PHE A 205 -9.30 17.60 -0.23
CA PHE A 205 -8.41 16.63 0.41
C PHE A 205 -7.70 15.72 -0.59
N LEU A 206 -8.31 15.38 -1.74
CA LEU A 206 -7.64 14.61 -2.79
C LEU A 206 -6.49 15.41 -3.43
N LYS A 207 -6.66 16.73 -3.58
CA LYS A 207 -5.59 17.62 -4.05
C LYS A 207 -4.45 17.73 -3.02
N LYS A 208 -4.77 17.80 -1.73
CA LYS A 208 -3.77 17.77 -0.64
C LYS A 208 -2.98 16.46 -0.67
N LEU A 209 -3.67 15.32 -0.81
CA LEU A 209 -3.01 14.02 -0.91
C LEU A 209 -2.10 13.93 -2.14
N SER A 210 -2.57 14.40 -3.31
CA SER A 210 -1.74 14.45 -4.52
C SER A 210 -0.45 15.24 -4.29
N GLY A 211 -0.51 16.37 -3.57
CA GLY A 211 0.67 17.15 -3.21
C GLY A 211 1.63 16.40 -2.28
N ALA A 212 1.12 15.65 -1.30
CA ALA A 212 1.94 14.80 -0.43
C ALA A 212 2.60 13.66 -1.22
N ILE A 213 1.87 13.02 -2.14
CA ILE A 213 2.41 11.99 -3.03
C ILE A 213 3.52 12.56 -3.93
N ASP A 214 3.32 13.74 -4.52
CA ASP A 214 4.35 14.39 -5.34
C ASP A 214 5.62 14.70 -4.55
N GLN A 215 5.50 15.03 -3.25
CA GLN A 215 6.64 15.22 -2.34
C GLN A 215 7.37 13.91 -2.02
N LEU A 216 6.65 12.79 -1.81
CA LEU A 216 7.27 11.48 -1.59
C LEU A 216 8.10 11.01 -2.78
N VAL A 217 7.58 11.25 -4.00
CA VAL A 217 8.25 10.83 -5.23
C VAL A 217 9.38 11.79 -5.62
N ASP A 218 9.33 13.05 -5.19
CA ASP A 218 10.35 14.08 -5.48
C ASP A 218 10.75 14.12 -6.97
N GLY A 219 9.75 14.03 -7.85
CA GLY A 219 9.93 14.02 -9.30
C GLY A 219 10.46 12.72 -9.91
N LYS A 220 10.85 11.71 -9.11
CA LYS A 220 11.35 10.40 -9.56
C LYS A 220 10.23 9.45 -9.99
N TRP A 221 9.38 9.87 -10.91
CA TRP A 221 8.29 9.03 -11.44
C TRP A 221 8.82 7.93 -12.36
N TRP A 222 8.53 6.68 -12.05
CA TRP A 222 8.85 5.48 -12.83
C TRP A 222 7.76 5.14 -13.84
N VAL A 223 6.52 5.53 -13.57
CA VAL A 223 5.38 5.39 -14.49
C VAL A 223 5.16 6.65 -15.31
N GLU A 224 4.74 6.48 -16.56
CA GLU A 224 4.38 7.57 -17.48
C GLU A 224 2.98 8.14 -17.17
N ARG A 225 2.87 8.88 -16.06
CA ARG A 225 1.57 9.39 -15.54
C ARG A 225 0.74 10.13 -16.57
N ASP A 226 1.36 10.93 -17.43
CA ASP A 226 0.64 11.71 -18.44
C ASP A 226 0.04 10.83 -19.54
N LYS A 227 0.72 9.73 -19.90
CA LYS A 227 0.17 8.73 -20.83
C LYS A 227 -1.00 7.99 -20.19
N ILE A 228 -0.88 7.61 -18.92
CA ILE A 228 -1.94 6.95 -18.17
C ILE A 228 -3.18 7.86 -18.07
N ARG A 229 -3.01 9.12 -17.68
CA ARG A 229 -4.11 10.11 -17.60
C ARG A 229 -4.80 10.29 -18.95
N ALA A 230 -4.03 10.48 -20.03
CA ALA A 230 -4.59 10.63 -21.37
C ALA A 230 -5.40 9.39 -21.80
N LYS A 231 -4.98 8.19 -21.41
CA LYS A 231 -5.72 6.95 -21.68
C LYS A 231 -7.04 6.92 -20.91
N LEU A 232 -7.03 7.19 -19.61
CA LEU A 232 -8.23 7.20 -18.77
C LEU A 232 -9.25 8.25 -19.24
N ASP A 233 -8.81 9.45 -19.59
CA ASP A 233 -9.69 10.51 -20.11
C ASP A 233 -10.43 10.07 -21.38
N ASN A 234 -9.76 9.33 -22.28
CA ASN A 234 -10.38 8.78 -23.48
C ASN A 234 -11.41 7.69 -23.17
N GLU A 235 -11.13 6.82 -22.19
CA GLU A 235 -12.04 5.75 -21.78
C GLU A 235 -13.30 6.29 -21.08
N THR A 236 -13.19 7.40 -20.36
CA THR A 236 -14.31 8.03 -19.63
C THR A 236 -15.18 8.91 -20.53
N THR A 237 -14.74 9.20 -21.77
CA THR A 237 -15.46 10.06 -22.74
C THR A 237 -16.40 9.24 -23.66
N HIS A 238 -16.50 7.92 -23.46
CA HIS A 238 -17.37 7.01 -24.21
C HIS A 238 -18.52 6.45 -23.36
#